data_AF-A0A6J5TM40-F1
#
_entry.id   AF-A0A6J5TM40-F1
#
_cell.length_a   1.000
_cell.length_b   1.000
_cell.length_c   1.000
_cell.angle_alpha   90.00
_cell.angle_beta   90.00
_cell.angle_gamma   90.00
#
_symmetry.space_group_name_H-M   'P 1'
#
loop_
_entity.id
_entity.type
_entity.pdbx_description
1 polymer ?
#
loop_
_entity_poly.entity_id
_entity_poly.type
_entity_poly.pdbx_seq_one_letter_code
_entity_poly.pdbx_strand_id
1 'polypeptide(L)'
;MTSITTSGVTLNIKSCRTKFAHRFVRSLLQIRNHAPPSSSSSSEEKLIQKRRQRIKIAAYSSMAHAVGPRMNWSRALLFKLRNRACRHRKKKRIVVIRRKTKKASRSSQGSVPVDQAKKLRRLVPGAKSMDLCSLLEETAHYITCLSTQIKVMQALADHLSK
;
A
#
# COMPACT_ATOMS: atom_id res chain seq x y z
N MET A 1 -23.00 31.93 0.80
CA MET A 1 -21.72 31.89 1.54
C MET A 1 -21.65 30.55 2.27
N THR A 2 -20.54 29.79 2.33
CA THR A 2 -19.14 30.10 2.01
C THR A 2 -18.55 29.11 0.99
N SER A 3 -17.65 29.58 0.12
CA SER A 3 -16.95 28.72 -0.86
C SER A 3 -15.64 28.20 -0.27
N ILE A 4 -15.61 26.94 0.16
CA ILE A 4 -14.40 26.32 0.74
C ILE A 4 -13.36 26.09 -0.36
N THR A 5 -12.22 26.80 -0.29
CA THR A 5 -11.17 26.82 -1.32
C THR A 5 -10.29 25.56 -1.28
N THR A 6 -10.61 24.57 -2.12
CA THR A 6 -9.94 23.25 -2.16
C THR A 6 -8.57 23.22 -2.86
N SER A 7 -8.00 24.37 -3.20
CA SER A 7 -6.79 24.54 -4.02
C SER A 7 -5.55 23.78 -3.49
N GLY A 8 -5.30 23.82 -2.17
CA GLY A 8 -4.14 23.15 -1.57
C GLY A 8 -4.18 21.62 -1.68
N VAL A 9 -5.37 21.03 -1.58
CA VAL A 9 -5.56 19.57 -1.68
C VAL A 9 -5.33 19.09 -3.11
N THR A 10 -5.87 19.81 -4.10
CA THR A 10 -5.77 19.41 -5.52
C THR A 10 -4.34 19.49 -6.06
N LEU A 11 -3.57 20.51 -5.68
CA LEU A 11 -2.14 20.62 -6.03
C LEU A 11 -1.32 19.47 -5.43
N ASN A 12 -1.58 19.11 -4.17
CA ASN A 12 -0.91 17.98 -3.53
C ASN A 12 -1.21 16.65 -4.25
N ILE A 13 -2.49 16.39 -4.59
CA ILE A 13 -2.92 15.21 -5.35
C ILE A 13 -2.23 15.15 -6.73
N LYS A 14 -2.15 16.27 -7.47
CA LYS A 14 -1.42 16.33 -8.75
C LYS A 14 0.05 15.94 -8.55
N SER A 15 0.73 16.50 -7.55
CA SER A 15 2.12 16.14 -7.26
C SER A 15 2.27 14.67 -6.86
N CYS A 16 1.34 14.12 -6.06
CA CYS A 16 1.32 12.72 -5.66
C CYS A 16 1.09 11.78 -6.84
N ARG A 17 0.24 12.15 -7.81
CA ARG A 17 0.03 11.38 -9.05
C ARG A 17 1.33 11.24 -9.85
N THR A 18 2.05 12.35 -10.08
CA THR A 18 3.33 12.33 -10.82
C THR A 18 4.43 11.59 -10.05
N LYS A 19 4.54 11.83 -8.74
CA LYS A 19 5.48 11.10 -7.86
C LYS A 19 5.18 9.59 -7.83
N PHE A 20 3.91 9.20 -7.85
CA PHE A 20 3.50 7.79 -7.93
C PHE A 20 3.90 7.19 -9.27
N ALA A 21 3.51 7.82 -10.39
CA ALA A 21 3.80 7.33 -11.74
C ALA A 21 5.30 7.11 -11.96
N HIS A 22 6.14 8.12 -11.68
CA HIS A 22 7.59 8.01 -11.83
C HIS A 22 8.19 6.88 -10.97
N ARG A 23 7.81 6.79 -9.69
CA ARG A 23 8.28 5.70 -8.79
C ARG A 23 7.81 4.32 -9.26
N PHE A 24 6.59 4.22 -9.78
CA PHE A 24 6.01 2.97 -10.25
C PHE A 24 6.66 2.49 -11.55
N VAL A 25 6.83 3.35 -12.55
CA VAL A 25 7.56 3.04 -13.80
C VAL A 25 9.00 2.60 -13.50
N ARG A 26 9.74 3.34 -12.65
CA ARG A 26 11.08 2.93 -12.20
C ARG A 26 11.10 1.56 -11.52
N SER A 27 10.04 1.24 -10.76
CA SER A 27 9.87 -0.08 -10.13
C SER A 27 9.52 -1.19 -11.14
N LEU A 28 8.76 -0.89 -12.19
CA LEU A 28 8.45 -1.84 -13.28
C LEU A 28 9.71 -2.19 -14.08
N LEU A 29 10.57 -1.21 -14.39
CA LEU A 29 11.87 -1.43 -15.02
C LEU A 29 12.76 -2.35 -14.16
N GLN A 30 12.82 -2.12 -12.84
CA GLN A 30 13.51 -3.02 -11.90
C GLN A 30 12.88 -4.43 -11.84
N ILE A 31 11.57 -4.57 -12.02
CA ILE A 31 10.92 -5.89 -12.09
C ILE A 31 11.30 -6.62 -13.37
N ARG A 32 11.36 -5.93 -14.52
CA ARG A 32 11.80 -6.46 -15.81
C ARG A 32 13.27 -6.92 -15.76
N ASN A 33 14.16 -6.03 -15.33
CA ASN A 33 15.61 -6.28 -15.33
C ASN A 33 16.06 -7.29 -14.26
N HIS A 34 15.18 -7.64 -13.31
CA HIS A 34 15.37 -8.72 -12.35
C HIS A 34 14.36 -9.87 -12.54
N ALA A 35 14.00 -10.20 -13.78
CA ALA A 35 13.50 -11.53 -14.10
C ALA A 35 14.68 -12.52 -14.01
N PRO A 36 14.51 -13.73 -13.44
CA PRO A 36 15.54 -14.75 -13.54
C PRO A 36 15.64 -15.23 -15.01
N PRO A 37 16.82 -15.68 -15.47
CA PRO A 37 16.91 -16.43 -16.73
C PRO A 37 16.05 -17.70 -16.64
N SER A 38 15.59 -18.20 -17.79
CA SER A 38 14.58 -19.28 -17.91
C SER A 38 15.00 -20.66 -17.39
N SER A 39 16.21 -20.78 -16.83
CA SER A 39 16.86 -22.02 -16.39
C SER A 39 16.32 -22.53 -15.04
N SER A 40 15.05 -22.92 -14.97
CA SER A 40 14.53 -23.83 -13.91
C SER A 40 13.13 -24.37 -14.26
N SER A 41 12.82 -25.61 -13.85
CA SER A 41 11.52 -26.30 -14.04
C SER A 41 10.33 -25.72 -13.24
N SER A 42 10.36 -24.42 -12.91
CA SER A 42 9.26 -23.72 -12.27
C SER A 42 8.15 -23.43 -13.28
N SER A 43 7.15 -24.33 -13.37
CA SER A 43 5.84 -24.13 -14.03
C SER A 43 5.45 -22.64 -14.19
N GLU A 44 5.14 -22.25 -15.43
CA GLU A 44 5.03 -20.84 -15.85
C GLU A 44 4.02 -20.03 -15.03
N GLU A 45 2.87 -20.60 -14.65
CA GLU A 45 1.91 -19.90 -13.77
C GLU A 45 2.55 -19.48 -12.43
N LYS A 46 3.52 -20.24 -11.91
CA LYS A 46 4.28 -19.87 -10.71
C LYS A 46 5.23 -18.70 -10.99
N LEU A 47 5.68 -18.47 -12.23
CA LEU A 47 6.47 -17.29 -12.65
C LEU A 47 5.57 -16.08 -12.89
N ILE A 48 4.48 -16.24 -13.63
CA ILE A 48 3.42 -15.23 -13.83
C ILE A 48 2.91 -14.71 -12.48
N GLN A 49 2.55 -15.59 -11.54
CA GLN A 49 2.02 -15.19 -10.23
C GLN A 49 3.09 -14.49 -9.36
N LYS A 50 4.37 -14.87 -9.44
CA LYS A 50 5.48 -14.11 -8.83
C LYS A 50 5.57 -12.71 -9.44
N ARG A 51 5.44 -12.55 -10.76
CA ARG A 51 5.48 -11.25 -11.48
C ARG A 51 4.29 -10.37 -11.11
N ARG A 52 3.05 -10.90 -11.14
CA ARG A 52 1.82 -10.25 -10.65
C ARG A 52 2.00 -9.74 -9.21
N GLN A 53 2.51 -10.57 -8.30
CA GLN A 53 2.72 -10.17 -6.91
C GLN A 53 3.84 -9.13 -6.72
N ARG A 54 4.90 -9.14 -7.55
CA ARG A 54 5.92 -8.06 -7.55
C ARG A 54 5.34 -6.73 -8.00
N ILE A 55 4.55 -6.71 -9.07
CA ILE A 55 3.88 -5.50 -9.58
C ILE A 55 2.94 -4.93 -8.51
N LYS A 56 2.12 -5.78 -7.85
CA LYS A 56 1.24 -5.37 -6.75
C LYS A 56 2.01 -4.78 -5.55
N ILE A 57 3.22 -5.27 -5.26
CA ILE A 57 4.09 -4.67 -4.23
C ILE A 57 4.67 -3.33 -4.68
N ALA A 58 5.13 -3.22 -5.93
CA ALA A 58 5.65 -1.97 -6.50
C ALA A 58 4.60 -0.86 -6.52
N ALA A 59 3.35 -1.17 -6.85
CA ALA A 59 2.23 -0.22 -6.83
C ALA A 59 1.99 0.35 -5.43
N TYR A 60 1.79 -0.50 -4.41
CA TYR A 60 1.59 -0.04 -3.03
C TYR A 60 2.82 0.70 -2.46
N SER A 61 4.03 0.25 -2.77
CA SER A 61 5.27 0.90 -2.33
C SER A 61 5.41 2.31 -2.92
N SER A 62 5.23 2.42 -4.24
CA SER A 62 5.33 3.70 -4.95
C SER A 62 4.25 4.69 -4.52
N MET A 63 3.03 4.21 -4.24
CA MET A 63 1.91 5.04 -3.77
C MET A 63 2.22 5.63 -2.38
N ALA A 64 2.66 4.80 -1.42
CA ALA A 64 3.03 5.29 -0.09
C ALA A 64 4.25 6.24 -0.14
N HIS A 65 5.26 5.94 -0.95
CA HIS A 65 6.41 6.83 -1.16
C HIS A 65 6.11 8.12 -1.94
N ALA A 66 4.96 8.23 -2.62
CA ALA A 66 4.51 9.46 -3.25
C ALA A 66 3.85 10.41 -2.23
N VAL A 67 3.10 9.84 -1.29
CA VAL A 67 2.41 10.55 -0.18
C VAL A 67 3.38 10.95 0.94
N GLY A 68 4.42 10.15 1.17
CA GLY A 68 5.45 10.45 2.16
C GLY A 68 5.04 10.13 3.61
N PRO A 69 5.76 10.68 4.61
CA PRO A 69 5.67 10.23 6.00
C PRO A 69 4.51 10.83 6.80
N ARG A 70 3.82 11.88 6.31
CA ARG A 70 2.76 12.56 7.06
C ARG A 70 1.53 11.67 7.36
N MET A 71 1.26 10.69 6.50
CA MET A 71 0.17 9.73 6.67
C MET A 71 0.66 8.45 7.36
N ASN A 72 0.01 8.03 8.44
CA ASN A 72 0.37 6.82 9.17
C ASN A 72 0.04 5.55 8.38
N TRP A 73 -0.98 5.57 7.53
CA TRP A 73 -1.26 4.47 6.61
C TRP A 73 -0.11 4.24 5.64
N SER A 74 0.56 5.30 5.18
CA SER A 74 1.75 5.21 4.32
C SER A 74 2.89 4.52 5.06
N ARG A 75 3.23 4.99 6.26
CA ARG A 75 4.26 4.39 7.14
C ARG A 75 3.97 2.92 7.45
N ALA A 76 2.72 2.61 7.82
CA ALA A 76 2.27 1.26 8.13
C ALA A 76 2.27 0.33 6.90
N LEU A 77 1.92 0.83 5.72
CA LEU A 77 1.96 0.08 4.46
C LEU A 77 3.41 -0.22 4.05
N LEU A 78 4.32 0.76 4.11
CA LEU A 78 5.75 0.55 3.85
C LEU A 78 6.37 -0.46 4.83
N PHE A 79 6.05 -0.38 6.12
CA PHE A 79 6.49 -1.37 7.12
C PHE A 79 5.94 -2.78 6.82
N LYS A 80 4.66 -2.89 6.45
CA LYS A 80 4.00 -4.14 6.03
C LYS A 80 4.67 -4.77 4.80
N LEU A 81 5.10 -3.94 3.83
CA LEU A 81 5.82 -4.38 2.63
C LEU A 81 7.28 -4.78 2.93
N ARG A 82 8.04 -3.95 3.67
CA ARG A 82 9.41 -4.27 4.12
C ARG A 82 9.43 -5.61 4.85
N ASN A 83 8.50 -5.82 5.79
CA ASN A 83 8.41 -7.05 6.55
C ASN A 83 8.00 -8.27 5.70
N ARG A 84 7.33 -8.09 4.55
CA ARG A 84 7.14 -9.18 3.56
C ARG A 84 8.47 -9.52 2.88
N ALA A 85 9.19 -8.53 2.35
CA ALA A 85 10.49 -8.74 1.72
C ALA A 85 11.50 -9.41 2.67
N CYS A 86 11.61 -8.94 3.92
CA CYS A 86 12.48 -9.54 4.93
C CYS A 86 12.12 -10.99 5.26
N ARG A 87 10.82 -11.37 5.26
CA ARG A 87 10.40 -12.77 5.46
C ARG A 87 10.78 -13.67 4.29
N HIS A 88 10.69 -13.18 3.04
CA HIS A 88 11.20 -13.94 1.89
C HIS A 88 12.73 -14.07 1.93
N ARG A 89 13.47 -13.03 2.33
CA ARG A 89 14.94 -13.10 2.47
C ARG A 89 15.38 -14.03 3.62
N LYS A 90 14.70 -14.02 4.77
CA LYS A 90 14.98 -14.95 5.89
C LYS A 90 14.62 -16.40 5.58
N LYS A 91 13.54 -16.67 4.83
CA LYS A 91 13.21 -18.04 4.36
C LYS A 91 14.28 -18.70 3.47
N LYS A 92 15.24 -17.93 2.93
CA LYS A 92 16.41 -18.45 2.21
C LYS A 92 17.67 -18.62 3.10
N ARG A 93 17.61 -18.36 4.41
CA ARG A 93 18.85 -18.15 5.19
C ARG A 93 18.92 -18.64 6.65
N ILE A 94 17.89 -19.30 7.21
CA ILE A 94 17.96 -20.24 8.37
C ILE A 94 16.54 -20.71 8.78
N VAL A 95 16.45 -21.87 9.42
CA VAL A 95 15.23 -22.47 9.99
C VAL A 95 15.05 -22.01 11.46
N VAL A 96 13.82 -22.07 11.99
CA VAL A 96 13.44 -21.75 13.38
C VAL A 96 13.47 -20.26 13.79
N ILE A 97 12.32 -19.77 14.27
CA ILE A 97 12.09 -19.23 15.63
C ILE A 97 10.67 -18.63 15.65
N ARG A 98 9.80 -19.20 16.51
CA ARG A 98 8.47 -18.65 16.81
C ARG A 98 8.61 -17.47 17.77
N ARG A 99 7.85 -16.39 17.55
CA ARG A 99 7.25 -15.60 18.64
C ARG A 99 5.80 -15.27 18.30
N LYS A 100 4.85 -15.93 18.98
CA LYS A 100 3.43 -15.51 19.03
C LYS A 100 3.34 -14.38 20.07
N THR A 101 3.06 -13.16 19.65
CA THR A 101 2.64 -12.10 20.58
C THR A 101 1.12 -12.07 20.65
N LYS A 102 0.54 -12.79 21.62
CA LYS A 102 -0.78 -12.42 22.14
C LYS A 102 -0.63 -11.03 22.77
N LYS A 103 -1.54 -10.10 22.49
CA LYS A 103 -1.79 -8.95 23.37
C LYS A 103 -3.30 -8.79 23.50
N ALA A 104 -3.79 -8.94 24.72
CA ALA A 104 -5.18 -8.67 25.07
C ALA A 104 -5.25 -7.29 25.76
N SER A 105 -6.38 -6.61 25.59
CA SER A 105 -6.72 -5.40 26.34
C SER A 105 -8.24 -5.24 26.34
N ARG A 106 -8.84 -5.31 27.54
CA ARG A 106 -10.17 -4.75 27.87
C ARG A 106 -9.99 -3.21 28.02
N SER A 107 -11.01 -2.34 28.09
CA SER A 107 -12.48 -2.49 28.00
C SER A 107 -13.01 -1.65 26.80
N SER A 108 -14.02 -0.75 26.76
CA SER A 108 -15.07 -0.19 27.65
C SER A 108 -16.36 0.07 26.82
N GLN A 109 -17.39 0.68 27.41
CA GLN A 109 -18.62 1.11 26.72
C GLN A 109 -18.44 2.33 25.78
N GLY A 110 -19.46 2.60 24.95
CA GLY A 110 -19.62 3.80 24.12
C GLY A 110 -20.56 3.57 22.93
N SER A 111 -21.78 4.11 22.97
CA SER A 111 -22.90 3.75 22.06
C SER A 111 -23.07 4.68 20.84
N VAL A 112 -22.10 4.66 19.92
CA VAL A 112 -22.22 5.23 18.55
C VAL A 112 -21.38 4.36 17.58
N PRO A 113 -21.67 4.28 16.26
CA PRO A 113 -21.74 3.04 15.46
C PRO A 113 -20.44 2.20 15.46
N VAL A 114 -20.24 1.45 16.55
CA VAL A 114 -18.93 0.90 16.93
C VAL A 114 -18.39 -0.07 15.89
N ASP A 115 -19.27 -0.83 15.24
CA ASP A 115 -18.89 -1.84 14.24
C ASP A 115 -18.34 -1.22 12.93
N GLN A 116 -18.92 -0.10 12.44
CA GLN A 116 -18.40 0.56 11.25
C GLN A 116 -16.99 1.12 11.47
N ALA A 117 -16.74 1.77 12.61
CA ALA A 117 -15.40 2.19 12.99
C ALA A 117 -14.43 1.00 13.17
N LYS A 118 -14.88 -0.11 13.80
CA LYS A 118 -14.09 -1.36 13.91
C LYS A 118 -13.78 -1.97 12.52
N LYS A 119 -14.68 -1.86 11.54
CA LYS A 119 -14.46 -2.28 10.15
C LYS A 119 -13.41 -1.41 9.45
N LEU A 120 -13.53 -0.07 9.51
CA LEU A 120 -12.53 0.85 8.94
C LEU A 120 -11.12 0.64 9.53
N ARG A 121 -10.99 0.48 10.86
CA ARG A 121 -9.71 0.17 11.54
C ARG A 121 -9.06 -1.16 11.09
N ARG A 122 -9.78 -2.05 10.39
CA ARG A 122 -9.23 -3.28 9.76
C ARG A 122 -8.78 -3.07 8.32
N LEU A 123 -9.39 -2.13 7.60
CA LEU A 123 -9.14 -1.84 6.18
C LEU A 123 -7.95 -0.87 6.00
N VAL A 124 -7.94 0.23 6.75
CA VAL A 124 -6.88 1.25 6.64
C VAL A 124 -5.58 0.73 7.28
N PRO A 125 -4.43 0.75 6.58
CA PRO A 125 -3.16 0.37 7.15
C PRO A 125 -2.83 1.17 8.44
N GLY A 126 -2.40 0.49 9.49
CA GLY A 126 -1.99 1.14 10.74
C GLY A 126 -3.11 1.56 11.69
N ALA A 127 -4.35 1.74 11.21
CA ALA A 127 -5.44 2.41 11.93
C ALA A 127 -6.01 1.71 13.17
N LYS A 128 -5.41 0.61 13.64
CA LYS A 128 -5.92 -0.21 14.76
C LYS A 128 -6.13 0.55 16.08
N SER A 129 -5.35 1.60 16.30
CA SER A 129 -5.33 2.40 17.54
C SER A 129 -5.51 3.90 17.28
N MET A 130 -6.07 4.28 16.13
CA MET A 130 -6.47 5.67 15.87
C MET A 130 -7.76 6.00 16.63
N ASP A 131 -7.90 7.24 17.07
CA ASP A 131 -9.17 7.90 17.39
C ASP A 131 -10.10 7.96 16.16
N LEU A 132 -11.30 8.52 16.30
CA LEU A 132 -12.27 8.57 15.21
C LEU A 132 -11.93 9.63 14.13
N CYS A 133 -11.37 10.77 14.52
CA CYS A 133 -11.05 11.86 13.59
C CYS A 133 -9.87 11.48 12.70
N SER A 134 -8.75 11.05 13.28
CA SER A 134 -7.58 10.56 12.54
C SER A 134 -7.95 9.36 11.66
N LEU A 135 -8.83 8.47 12.13
CA LEU A 135 -9.30 7.34 11.33
C LEU A 135 -10.05 7.80 10.08
N LEU A 136 -10.91 8.81 10.16
CA LEU A 136 -11.67 9.32 9.03
C LEU A 136 -10.78 10.09 8.04
N GLU A 137 -9.86 10.93 8.52
CA GLU A 137 -8.88 11.64 7.67
C GLU A 137 -7.98 10.64 6.90
N GLU A 138 -7.37 9.69 7.62
CA GLU A 138 -6.51 8.66 7.01
C GLU A 138 -7.31 7.76 6.05
N THR A 139 -8.60 7.51 6.33
CA THR A 139 -9.51 6.79 5.40
C THR A 139 -9.73 7.58 4.12
N ALA A 140 -10.13 8.85 4.20
CA ALA A 140 -10.42 9.70 3.03
C ALA A 140 -9.18 9.92 2.15
N HIS A 141 -8.03 10.14 2.78
CA HIS A 141 -6.75 10.26 2.08
C HIS A 141 -6.33 8.93 1.46
N TYR A 142 -6.52 7.79 2.13
CA TYR A 142 -6.19 6.47 1.59
C TYR A 142 -7.07 6.10 0.38
N ILE A 143 -8.39 6.38 0.43
CA ILE A 143 -9.31 6.21 -0.71
C ILE A 143 -8.85 7.06 -1.91
N THR A 144 -8.57 8.34 -1.70
CA THR A 144 -8.05 9.25 -2.74
C THR A 144 -6.77 8.70 -3.40
N CYS A 145 -5.88 8.09 -2.59
CA CYS A 145 -4.65 7.49 -3.10
C CYS A 145 -4.89 6.19 -3.87
N LEU A 146 -5.81 5.33 -3.44
CA LEU A 146 -6.19 4.12 -4.17
C LEU A 146 -6.82 4.46 -5.53
N SER A 147 -7.72 5.44 -5.58
CA SER A 147 -8.29 5.96 -6.83
C SER A 147 -7.23 6.55 -7.76
N THR A 148 -6.23 7.24 -7.20
CA THR A 148 -5.09 7.77 -7.96
C THR A 148 -4.17 6.65 -8.48
N GLN A 149 -3.97 5.59 -7.67
CA GLN A 149 -3.22 4.40 -8.06
C GLN A 149 -3.87 3.71 -9.26
N ILE A 150 -5.17 3.46 -9.21
CA ILE A 150 -5.93 2.85 -10.31
C ILE A 150 -5.82 3.73 -11.57
N LYS A 151 -6.10 5.04 -11.48
CA LYS A 151 -6.05 5.95 -12.63
C LYS A 151 -4.68 6.05 -13.31
N VAL A 152 -3.58 5.90 -12.58
CA VAL A 152 -2.22 5.87 -13.16
C VAL A 152 -1.85 4.49 -13.70
N MET A 153 -2.27 3.41 -13.04
CA MET A 153 -2.02 2.05 -13.55
C MET A 153 -2.82 1.76 -14.83
N GLN A 154 -4.08 2.24 -14.91
CA GLN A 154 -4.89 2.15 -16.12
C GLN A 154 -4.26 2.93 -17.26
N ALA A 155 -3.97 4.23 -17.06
CA ALA A 155 -3.32 5.05 -18.09
C ALA A 155 -2.01 4.43 -18.61
N LEU A 156 -1.18 3.84 -17.75
CA LEU A 156 0.03 3.14 -18.18
C LEU A 156 -0.26 1.85 -18.97
N ALA A 157 -1.37 1.15 -18.71
CA ALA A 157 -1.80 0.02 -19.54
C ALA A 157 -2.32 0.51 -20.91
N ASP A 158 -3.14 1.56 -20.94
CA ASP A 158 -3.72 2.14 -22.17
C ASP A 158 -2.67 2.70 -23.15
N HIS A 159 -1.47 3.05 -22.65
CA HIS A 159 -0.30 3.48 -23.43
C HIS A 159 0.65 2.32 -23.79
N LEU A 160 0.39 1.10 -23.30
CA LEU A 160 1.18 -0.12 -23.57
C LEU A 160 0.35 -1.22 -24.26
N SER A 161 -0.92 -0.94 -24.57
CA SER A 161 -1.82 -1.78 -25.39
C SER A 161 -2.01 -1.19 -26.80
N LYS A 162 -1.01 -0.45 -27.27
CA LYS A 162 -0.87 0.14 -28.60
C LYS A 162 0.50 -0.25 -29.14
#